data_AF-A0A7S2TSU7-F1
#
_entry.id   AF-A0A7S2TSU7-F1
#
_cell.length_a   1.000
_cell.length_b   1.000
_cell.length_c   1.000
_cell.angle_alpha   90.00
_cell.angle_beta   90.00
_cell.angle_gamma   90.00
#
_symmetry.space_group_name_H-M   'P 1'
#
loop_
_entity.id
_entity.type
_entity.pdbx_description
1 polymer ?
#
loop_
_entity_poly.entity_id
_entity_poly.type
_entity_poly.pdbx_seq_one_letter_code
_entity_poly.pdbx_strand_id
1 'polypeptide(L)'
;EGTTGTHAIVQILLQQGLTVGHYDHFFDRPAPTELADDGWAQTNFSATKDEAKWQEWYADMNALSSLLPREIPGFDFRPILDKYEAVTDLPFPELFPYIIRQYPKAKVILSTRDPLTWARKRASDHPTNPLPFQSLTLAAMTEIINGHAQVARPSNAHELTSALLFSVHNTLVACMTPNPSEQLVVVDVFSDGFEASKRKIAEFLVNDDL
;
A
#
# COMPACT_ATOMS: atom_id res chain seq x y z
N GLU A 1 -11.29 -6.99 -0.34
CA GLU A 1 -11.17 -6.14 -1.55
C GLU A 1 -9.75 -5.61 -1.72
N GLY A 2 -9.40 -5.18 -2.94
CA GLY A 2 -8.08 -4.68 -3.33
C GLY A 2 -7.34 -5.63 -4.28
N THR A 3 -6.55 -5.09 -5.21
CA THR A 3 -5.86 -5.90 -6.24
C THR A 3 -4.69 -6.72 -5.70
N THR A 4 -4.14 -6.30 -4.56
CA THR A 4 -3.09 -6.98 -3.79
C THR A 4 -3.50 -7.25 -2.34
N GLY A 5 -4.76 -6.98 -1.96
CA GLY A 5 -5.27 -7.25 -0.61
C GLY A 5 -4.81 -6.28 0.47
N THR A 6 -4.51 -5.01 0.13
CA THR A 6 -4.07 -3.97 1.09
C THR A 6 -4.98 -3.84 2.30
N HIS A 7 -6.30 -3.90 2.12
CA HIS A 7 -7.28 -3.91 3.19
C HIS A 7 -7.18 -5.12 4.14
N ALA A 8 -6.82 -6.30 3.63
CA ALA A 8 -6.58 -7.47 4.48
C ALA A 8 -5.32 -7.25 5.33
N ILE A 9 -4.28 -6.63 4.76
CA ILE A 9 -3.07 -6.25 5.50
C ILE A 9 -3.39 -5.24 6.61
N VAL A 10 -4.20 -4.21 6.32
CA VAL A 10 -4.69 -3.25 7.32
C VAL A 10 -5.30 -3.98 8.52
N GLN A 11 -6.18 -4.94 8.28
CA GLN A 11 -6.84 -5.69 9.37
C GLN A 11 -5.86 -6.49 10.21
N ILE A 12 -4.91 -7.15 9.55
CA ILE A 12 -3.87 -7.92 10.23
C ILE A 12 -3.06 -6.99 11.16
N LEU A 13 -2.66 -5.82 10.66
CA LEU A 13 -1.90 -4.82 11.42
C LEU A 13 -2.71 -4.23 12.60
N LEU A 14 -3.99 -3.91 12.38
CA LEU A 14 -4.87 -3.45 13.45
C LEU A 14 -5.06 -4.51 14.55
N GLN A 15 -5.10 -5.79 14.17
CA GLN A 15 -5.15 -6.89 15.14
C GLN A 15 -3.84 -7.07 15.92
N GLN A 16 -2.72 -6.52 15.43
CA GLN A 16 -1.46 -6.42 16.19
C GLN A 16 -1.39 -5.15 17.06
N GLY A 17 -2.46 -4.34 17.07
CA GLY A 17 -2.52 -3.10 17.86
C GLY A 17 -1.88 -1.88 17.19
N LEU A 18 -1.52 -1.97 15.90
CA LEU A 18 -0.92 -0.86 15.17
C LEU A 18 -1.99 0.04 14.55
N THR A 19 -1.72 1.34 14.53
CA THR A 19 -2.43 2.33 13.72
C THR A 19 -1.94 2.30 12.27
N VAL A 20 -2.87 2.47 11.32
CA VAL A 20 -2.56 2.30 9.89
C VAL A 20 -3.16 3.42 9.06
N GLY A 21 -2.31 4.10 8.28
CA GLY A 21 -2.73 4.99 7.20
C GLY A 21 -2.94 4.21 5.89
N HIS A 22 -4.10 4.35 5.27
CA HIS A 22 -4.48 3.77 3.98
C HIS A 22 -5.01 4.87 3.05
N TYR A 23 -4.86 4.72 1.73
CA TYR A 23 -5.19 5.75 0.73
C TYR A 23 -6.41 6.65 1.05
N ASP A 24 -7.52 6.04 1.44
CA ASP A 24 -8.81 6.66 1.70
C ASP A 24 -9.15 6.78 3.19
N HIS A 25 -8.38 6.19 4.11
CA HIS A 25 -8.77 6.03 5.51
C HIS A 25 -7.58 6.00 6.46
N PHE A 26 -7.77 6.56 7.65
CA PHE A 26 -6.93 6.28 8.80
C PHE A 26 -7.63 5.32 9.75
N PHE A 27 -6.92 4.28 10.18
CA PHE A 27 -7.43 3.22 11.04
C PHE A 27 -6.68 3.20 12.38
N ASP A 28 -7.41 3.44 13.46
CA ASP A 28 -6.88 3.46 14.83
C ASP A 28 -7.49 2.40 15.76
N ARG A 29 -8.28 1.48 15.20
CA ARG A 29 -8.88 0.36 15.91
C ARG A 29 -9.23 -0.76 14.95
N PRO A 30 -9.20 -2.03 15.39
CA PRO A 30 -9.70 -3.14 14.60
C PRO A 30 -11.19 -2.97 14.30
N ALA A 31 -11.60 -3.37 13.08
CA ALA A 31 -13.00 -3.49 12.73
C ALA A 31 -13.67 -4.56 13.61
N PRO A 32 -14.97 -4.42 13.95
CA PRO A 32 -15.74 -5.54 14.50
C PRO A 32 -15.69 -6.71 13.50
N THR A 33 -15.12 -7.84 13.92
CA THR A 33 -15.08 -9.06 13.12
C THR A 33 -16.47 -9.68 13.05
N GLU A 34 -17.29 -9.28 12.08
CA GLU A 34 -18.33 -10.15 11.54
C GLU A 34 -17.73 -10.85 10.31
N LEU A 35 -17.41 -12.13 10.46
CA LEU A 35 -16.97 -12.98 9.36
C LEU A 35 -18.16 -13.13 8.41
N ALA A 36 -18.02 -12.71 7.15
CA ALA A 36 -18.98 -13.08 6.12
C ALA A 36 -18.77 -14.56 5.76
N ASP A 37 -19.87 -15.26 5.47
CA ASP A 37 -19.92 -16.71 5.21
C ASP A 37 -19.13 -17.18 3.98
N ASP A 38 -18.61 -16.26 3.15
CA ASP A 38 -17.79 -16.56 1.97
C ASP A 38 -16.27 -16.54 2.25
N GLY A 39 -15.87 -16.41 3.52
CA GLY A 39 -14.46 -16.38 3.94
C GLY A 39 -13.74 -15.08 3.59
N TRP A 40 -14.43 -14.13 2.95
CA TRP A 40 -13.97 -12.76 2.76
C TRP A 40 -14.81 -11.88 3.65
N ALA A 41 -14.33 -11.54 4.84
CA ALA A 41 -15.05 -10.62 5.69
C ALA A 41 -15.42 -9.37 4.87
N GLN A 42 -16.72 -9.17 4.59
CA GLN A 42 -17.28 -7.87 4.25
C GLN A 42 -17.15 -7.03 5.51
N THR A 43 -15.92 -6.61 5.72
CA THR A 43 -15.49 -6.03 6.97
C THR A 43 -15.86 -4.59 6.85
N ASN A 44 -16.84 -4.19 7.65
CA ASN A 44 -17.10 -2.79 7.93
C ASN A 44 -15.81 -2.19 8.49
N PHE A 45 -14.95 -1.65 7.63
CA PHE A 45 -13.75 -0.94 8.02
C PHE A 45 -14.19 0.24 8.88
N SER A 46 -14.05 0.14 10.21
CA SER A 46 -14.32 1.30 11.04
C SER A 46 -13.09 2.19 11.00
N ALA A 47 -13.00 3.00 9.94
CA ALA A 47 -12.13 4.18 9.93
C ALA A 47 -12.29 4.96 11.25
N THR A 48 -11.28 5.75 11.57
CA THR A 48 -11.36 6.59 12.76
C THR A 48 -12.67 7.39 12.73
N LYS A 49 -13.36 7.46 13.88
CA LYS A 49 -14.52 8.35 14.05
C LYS A 49 -14.09 9.72 14.58
N ASP A 50 -12.78 9.90 14.80
CA ASP A 50 -12.20 11.16 15.21
C ASP A 50 -12.00 12.05 13.98
N GLU A 51 -12.86 13.06 13.86
CA GLU A 51 -12.83 14.01 12.74
C GLU A 51 -11.48 14.74 12.66
N ALA A 52 -10.84 15.06 13.78
CA ALA A 52 -9.57 15.79 13.75
C ALA A 52 -8.46 14.93 13.15
N LYS A 53 -8.37 13.65 13.54
CA LYS A 53 -7.42 12.70 12.96
C LYS A 53 -7.69 12.44 11.49
N TRP A 54 -8.97 12.36 11.11
CA TRP A 54 -9.36 12.20 9.71
C TRP A 54 -8.92 13.40 8.86
N GLN A 55 -9.17 14.62 9.32
CA GLN A 55 -8.75 15.83 8.62
C GLN A 55 -7.22 15.94 8.50
N GLU A 56 -6.49 15.54 9.55
CA GLU A 56 -5.02 15.46 9.50
C GLU A 56 -4.55 14.45 8.45
N TRP A 57 -5.08 13.22 8.47
CA TRP A 57 -4.77 12.20 7.47
C TRP A 57 -5.05 12.69 6.05
N TYR A 58 -6.21 13.32 5.84
CA TYR A 58 -6.59 13.84 4.54
C TYR A 58 -5.65 14.93 4.04
N ALA A 59 -5.21 15.85 4.92
CA ALA A 59 -4.24 16.88 4.59
C ALA A 59 -2.88 16.28 4.22
N ASP A 60 -2.40 15.31 4.99
CA ASP A 60 -1.13 14.62 4.75
C ASP A 60 -1.15 13.84 3.43
N MET A 61 -2.25 13.13 3.15
CA MET A 61 -2.43 12.40 1.89
C MET A 61 -2.50 13.32 0.67
N ASN A 62 -3.14 14.47 0.80
CA ASN A 62 -3.13 15.48 -0.26
C ASN A 62 -1.73 16.03 -0.50
N ALA A 63 -0.96 16.28 0.56
CA ALA A 63 0.42 16.75 0.42
C ALA A 63 1.28 15.72 -0.31
N LEU A 64 1.25 14.46 0.10
CA LEU A 64 2.02 13.38 -0.54
C LEU A 64 1.59 13.12 -1.99
N SER A 65 0.29 13.11 -2.26
CA SER A 65 -0.25 12.82 -3.59
C SER A 65 -0.06 13.97 -4.59
N SER A 66 0.20 15.18 -4.09
CA SER A 66 0.45 16.38 -4.90
C SER A 66 1.92 16.63 -5.22
N LEU A 67 2.83 15.81 -4.69
CA LEU A 67 4.26 15.93 -4.99
C LEU A 67 4.51 15.73 -6.48
N LEU A 68 5.21 16.68 -7.08
CA LEU A 68 5.67 16.57 -8.45
C LEU A 68 6.92 15.69 -8.52
N PRO A 69 7.15 14.95 -9.61
CA PRO A 69 8.32 14.06 -9.75
C PRO A 69 9.67 14.71 -9.38
N ARG A 70 9.84 16.01 -9.68
CA ARG A 70 11.05 16.78 -9.37
C ARG A 70 11.24 17.12 -7.90
N GLU A 71 10.17 17.07 -7.09
CA GLU A 71 10.17 17.43 -5.67
C GLU A 71 10.45 16.22 -4.79
N ILE A 72 10.01 15.02 -5.23
CA ILE A 72 10.13 13.76 -4.49
C ILE A 72 11.55 13.48 -3.96
N PRO A 73 12.64 13.65 -4.76
CA PRO A 73 13.99 13.33 -4.28
C PRO A 73 14.47 14.16 -3.07
N GLY A 74 13.94 15.38 -2.92
CA GLY A 74 14.31 16.30 -1.83
C GLY A 74 13.25 16.40 -0.73
N PHE A 75 12.13 15.67 -0.84
CA PHE A 75 11.03 15.77 0.12
C PHE A 75 11.38 15.04 1.42
N ASP A 76 11.14 15.69 2.57
CA ASP A 76 11.26 15.07 3.89
C ASP A 76 9.92 14.43 4.27
N PHE A 77 9.86 13.10 4.33
CA PHE A 77 8.62 12.37 4.62
C PHE A 77 8.33 12.30 6.12
N ARG A 78 9.31 12.58 6.98
CA ARG A 78 9.20 12.40 8.44
C ARG A 78 8.11 13.21 9.12
N PRO A 79 7.92 14.50 8.81
CA PRO A 79 6.84 15.28 9.40
C PRO A 79 5.44 14.71 9.18
N ILE A 80 5.26 13.90 8.14
CA ILE A 80 3.99 13.23 7.82
C ILE A 80 3.99 11.81 8.40
N LEU A 81 5.00 11.00 8.07
CA LEU A 81 4.96 9.57 8.32
C LEU A 81 5.24 9.19 9.78
N ASP A 82 5.93 10.01 10.57
CA ASP A 82 6.20 9.72 11.99
C ASP A 82 4.93 9.72 12.87
N LYS A 83 3.79 10.17 12.31
CA LYS A 83 2.48 10.15 12.97
C LYS A 83 1.79 8.79 12.94
N TYR A 84 2.29 7.85 12.12
CA TYR A 84 1.63 6.59 11.83
C TYR A 84 2.59 5.42 12.08
N GLU A 85 2.06 4.31 12.62
CA GLU A 85 2.87 3.11 12.86
C GLU A 85 3.03 2.26 11.58
N ALA A 86 2.07 2.36 10.65
CA ALA A 86 2.14 1.73 9.34
C ALA A 86 1.40 2.56 8.29
N VAL A 87 1.84 2.44 7.03
CA VAL A 87 1.17 3.03 5.86
C VAL A 87 1.07 2.03 4.71
N THR A 88 0.00 2.09 3.92
CA THR A 88 -0.24 1.15 2.81
C THR A 88 -1.15 1.76 1.72
N ASP A 89 -1.22 1.08 0.58
CA ASP A 89 -1.88 1.54 -0.65
C ASP A 89 -1.31 2.86 -1.19
N LEU A 90 -1.86 3.40 -2.27
CA LEU A 90 -1.41 4.66 -2.85
C LEU A 90 -1.39 5.80 -1.81
N PRO A 91 -0.41 6.72 -1.86
CA PRO A 91 0.70 6.82 -2.82
C PRO A 91 1.95 6.01 -2.43
N PHE A 92 1.95 5.30 -1.31
CA PHE A 92 3.18 4.78 -0.68
C PHE A 92 3.99 3.81 -1.55
N PRO A 93 3.40 2.85 -2.29
CA PRO A 93 4.15 1.99 -3.21
C PRO A 93 4.95 2.75 -4.26
N GLU A 94 4.46 3.91 -4.72
CA GLU A 94 5.16 4.75 -5.68
C GLU A 94 6.28 5.52 -5.00
N LEU A 95 6.04 6.04 -3.79
CA LEU A 95 7.03 6.82 -3.04
C LEU A 95 8.06 5.96 -2.30
N PHE A 96 7.87 4.64 -2.26
CA PHE A 96 8.68 3.67 -1.52
C PHE A 96 10.20 3.86 -1.66
N PRO A 97 10.77 4.07 -2.87
CA PRO A 97 12.22 4.25 -3.04
C PRO A 97 12.81 5.40 -2.22
N TYR A 98 12.00 6.41 -1.92
CA TYR A 98 12.41 7.61 -1.18
C TYR A 98 12.09 7.50 0.30
N ILE A 99 10.94 6.89 0.63
CA ILE A 99 10.54 6.61 2.01
C ILE A 99 11.57 5.68 2.68
N ILE A 100 11.89 4.53 2.08
CA ILE A 100 12.75 3.53 2.74
C ILE A 100 14.17 4.05 3.02
N ARG A 101 14.65 5.03 2.24
CA ARG A 101 15.94 5.70 2.49
C ARG A 101 15.94 6.56 3.75
N GLN A 102 14.80 7.13 4.12
CA GLN A 102 14.64 7.93 5.33
C GLN A 102 14.31 7.07 6.54
N TYR A 103 13.80 5.86 6.31
CA TYR A 103 13.45 4.87 7.34
C TYR A 103 14.24 3.55 7.17
N PRO A 104 15.58 3.55 7.35
CA PRO A 104 16.41 2.38 7.10
C PRO A 104 16.13 1.20 8.05
N LYS A 105 15.34 1.42 9.11
CA LYS A 105 14.91 0.40 10.07
C LYS A 105 13.47 -0.07 9.87
N ALA A 106 12.71 0.53 8.95
CA ALA A 106 11.32 0.15 8.75
C ALA A 106 11.19 -1.29 8.25
N LYS A 107 10.17 -1.99 8.75
CA LYS A 107 9.71 -3.28 8.24
C LYS A 107 8.82 -3.06 7.02
N VAL A 108 8.97 -3.91 6.01
CA VAL A 108 8.27 -3.83 4.72
C VAL A 108 7.43 -5.10 4.54
N ILE A 109 6.12 -4.91 4.40
CA ILE A 109 5.18 -5.98 4.05
C ILE A 109 4.85 -5.82 2.57
N LEU A 110 5.39 -6.70 1.72
CA LEU A 110 5.09 -6.73 0.30
C LEU A 110 3.90 -7.66 0.05
N SER A 111 2.71 -7.08 -0.04
CA SER A 111 1.51 -7.80 -0.49
C SER A 111 1.55 -8.02 -2.00
N THR A 112 1.54 -9.27 -2.43
CA THR A 112 1.65 -9.68 -3.83
C THR A 112 0.46 -10.51 -4.29
N ARG A 113 0.45 -10.85 -5.58
CA ARG A 113 -0.48 -11.74 -6.26
C ARG A 113 0.18 -12.26 -7.53
N ASP A 114 -0.33 -13.34 -8.12
CA ASP A 114 0.00 -13.68 -9.52
C ASP A 114 -0.12 -12.44 -10.45
N PRO A 115 0.92 -12.06 -11.20
CA PRO A 115 0.93 -10.80 -11.96
C PRO A 115 -0.16 -10.66 -13.01
N LEU A 116 -0.51 -11.74 -13.72
CA LEU A 116 -1.58 -11.71 -14.72
C LEU A 116 -2.95 -11.54 -14.07
N THR A 117 -3.16 -12.27 -12.97
CA THR A 117 -4.38 -12.15 -12.18
C THR A 117 -4.51 -10.75 -11.57
N TRP A 118 -3.41 -10.18 -11.07
CA TRP A 118 -3.35 -8.79 -10.63
C TRP A 118 -3.72 -7.82 -11.75
N ALA A 119 -3.12 -7.95 -12.94
CA ALA A 119 -3.34 -7.05 -14.06
C ALA A 119 -4.82 -7.03 -14.49
N ARG A 120 -5.45 -8.20 -14.62
CA ARG A 120 -6.88 -8.34 -14.94
C ARG A 120 -7.75 -7.68 -13.89
N LYS A 121 -7.48 -7.96 -12.61
CA LYS A 121 -8.25 -7.37 -11.51
C LYS A 121 -8.05 -5.87 -11.42
N ARG A 122 -6.85 -5.36 -11.65
CA ARG A 122 -6.59 -3.91 -11.68
C ARG A 122 -7.30 -3.22 -12.82
N ALA A 123 -7.35 -3.83 -14.02
CA ALA A 123 -8.10 -3.29 -15.15
C ALA A 123 -9.62 -3.26 -14.91
N SER A 124 -10.15 -4.27 -14.23
CA SER A 124 -11.57 -4.35 -13.85
C SER A 124 -11.94 -3.37 -12.73
N ASP A 125 -11.21 -3.42 -11.62
CA ASP A 125 -11.64 -2.79 -10.36
C ASP A 125 -11.12 -1.35 -10.25
N HIS A 126 -10.02 -1.02 -10.93
CA HIS A 126 -9.40 0.31 -10.91
C HIS A 126 -8.90 0.75 -12.31
N PRO A 127 -9.80 0.85 -13.30
CA PRO A 127 -9.45 1.10 -14.70
C PRO A 127 -8.70 2.42 -14.94
N THR A 128 -8.86 3.41 -14.04
CA THR A 128 -8.32 4.77 -14.17
C THR A 128 -7.08 5.03 -13.33
N ASN A 129 -6.70 4.10 -12.43
CA ASN A 129 -5.56 4.29 -11.55
C ASN A 129 -4.24 4.21 -12.34
N PRO A 130 -3.14 4.80 -11.83
CA PRO A 130 -1.83 4.65 -12.46
C PRO A 130 -1.39 3.18 -12.50
N LEU A 131 -0.61 2.85 -13.53
CA LEU A 131 0.27 1.69 -13.48
C LEU A 131 1.50 2.00 -12.60
N PRO A 132 2.21 0.98 -12.09
CA PRO A 132 3.40 1.18 -11.30
C PRO A 132 4.41 2.14 -11.97
N PHE A 133 5.05 2.99 -11.16
CA PHE A 133 6.12 3.96 -11.48
C PHE A 133 5.71 5.25 -12.18
N GLN A 134 4.43 5.46 -12.46
CA GLN A 134 4.00 6.62 -13.25
C GLN A 134 4.06 7.93 -12.48
N SER A 135 3.71 7.91 -11.20
CA SER A 135 3.75 9.13 -10.37
C SER A 135 5.19 9.56 -10.06
N LEU A 136 6.15 8.63 -10.17
CA LEU A 136 7.57 8.93 -10.03
C LEU A 136 8.19 9.63 -11.24
N THR A 137 7.56 9.55 -12.41
CA THR A 137 8.22 9.89 -13.68
C THR A 137 7.46 10.91 -14.52
N LEU A 138 6.13 10.97 -14.41
CA LEU A 138 5.31 11.72 -15.37
C LEU A 138 4.59 12.92 -14.76
N ALA A 139 3.90 12.73 -13.63
CA ALA A 139 3.01 13.74 -13.05
C ALA A 139 2.73 13.45 -11.57
N ALA A 140 2.18 14.42 -10.84
CA ALA A 140 1.70 14.18 -9.50
C ALA A 140 0.57 13.12 -9.50
N MET A 141 0.43 12.37 -8.40
CA MET A 141 -0.59 11.33 -8.32
C MET A 141 -2.01 11.90 -8.41
N THR A 142 -2.25 13.08 -7.82
CA THR A 142 -3.52 13.80 -7.95
C THR A 142 -3.84 14.15 -9.40
N GLU A 143 -2.86 14.59 -10.20
CA GLU A 143 -3.05 14.89 -11.63
C GLU A 143 -3.39 13.62 -12.43
N ILE A 144 -2.78 12.50 -12.08
CA ILE A 144 -3.04 11.21 -12.73
C ILE A 144 -4.44 10.70 -12.41
N ILE A 145 -4.79 10.64 -11.12
CA ILE A 145 -6.07 10.12 -10.64
C ILE A 145 -7.23 10.98 -11.17
N ASN A 146 -7.08 12.30 -11.16
CA ASN A 146 -8.07 13.23 -11.69
C ASN A 146 -8.14 13.28 -13.23
N GLY A 147 -7.26 12.54 -13.93
CA GLY A 147 -7.25 12.49 -15.39
C GLY A 147 -6.73 13.74 -16.08
N HIS A 148 -5.98 14.57 -15.36
CA HIS A 148 -5.30 15.73 -15.91
C HIS A 148 -3.95 15.36 -16.56
N ALA A 149 -3.37 14.20 -16.22
CA ALA A 149 -2.14 13.70 -16.82
C ALA A 149 -2.40 12.58 -17.85
N GLN A 150 -1.69 12.65 -18.98
CA GLN A 150 -1.68 11.61 -20.01
C GLN A 150 -0.70 10.50 -19.61
N VAL A 151 -1.23 9.46 -18.96
CA VAL A 151 -0.46 8.28 -18.54
C VAL A 151 -1.10 6.99 -19.03
N ALA A 152 -0.31 5.92 -19.11
CA ALA A 152 -0.87 4.59 -19.38
C ALA A 152 -1.70 4.12 -18.18
N ARG A 153 -2.82 3.46 -18.43
CA ARG A 153 -3.78 3.03 -17.41
C ARG A 153 -4.05 1.54 -17.57
N PRO A 154 -4.45 0.84 -16.52
CA PRO A 154 -4.87 -0.55 -16.62
C PRO A 154 -5.91 -0.81 -17.72
N SER A 155 -6.83 0.14 -17.95
CA SER A 155 -7.88 0.03 -18.98
C SER A 155 -7.39 0.16 -20.42
N ASN A 156 -6.25 0.80 -20.67
CA ASN A 156 -5.74 1.05 -22.02
C ASN A 156 -4.34 0.45 -22.27
N ALA A 157 -3.70 -0.11 -21.24
CA ALA A 157 -2.46 -0.84 -21.37
C ALA A 157 -2.71 -2.31 -21.68
N HIS A 158 -1.76 -2.91 -22.39
CA HIS A 158 -1.78 -4.36 -22.63
C HIS A 158 -1.61 -5.12 -21.31
N GLU A 159 -2.39 -6.18 -21.08
CA GLU A 159 -2.36 -6.99 -19.85
C GLU A 159 -0.94 -7.40 -19.45
N LEU A 160 -0.16 -7.91 -20.42
CA LEU A 160 1.23 -8.32 -20.20
C LEU A 160 2.12 -7.16 -19.76
N THR A 161 1.88 -5.94 -20.24
CA THR A 161 2.64 -4.76 -19.81
C THR A 161 2.33 -4.43 -18.36
N SER A 162 1.05 -4.44 -17.98
CA SER A 162 0.63 -4.21 -16.59
C SER A 162 1.23 -5.26 -15.65
N ALA A 163 1.14 -6.54 -16.02
CA ALA A 163 1.72 -7.65 -15.24
C ALA A 163 3.24 -7.55 -15.10
N LEU A 164 3.94 -7.16 -16.17
CA LEU A 164 5.38 -6.94 -16.14
C LEU A 164 5.74 -5.79 -15.20
N LEU A 165 5.08 -4.63 -15.32
CA LEU A 165 5.34 -3.47 -14.46
C LEU A 165 5.11 -3.79 -12.98
N PHE A 166 4.07 -4.56 -12.67
CA PHE A 166 3.82 -5.05 -11.31
C PHE A 166 4.93 -5.98 -10.82
N SER A 167 5.40 -6.91 -11.65
CA SER A 167 6.51 -7.82 -11.30
C SER A 167 7.81 -7.05 -11.06
N VAL A 168 8.08 -6.03 -11.89
CA VAL A 168 9.24 -5.14 -11.74
C VAL A 168 9.12 -4.32 -10.45
N HIS A 169 7.93 -3.84 -10.10
CA HIS A 169 7.69 -3.12 -8.84
C HIS A 169 7.97 -4.00 -7.62
N ASN A 170 7.43 -5.21 -7.59
CA ASN A 170 7.70 -6.16 -6.50
C ASN A 170 9.19 -6.47 -6.37
N THR A 171 9.89 -6.65 -7.50
CA THR A 171 11.34 -6.88 -7.53
C THR A 171 12.10 -5.67 -7.00
N LEU A 172 11.73 -4.46 -7.41
CA LEU A 172 12.33 -3.22 -6.91
C LEU A 172 12.18 -3.11 -5.40
N VAL A 173 10.97 -3.34 -4.86
CA VAL A 173 10.72 -3.30 -3.42
C VAL A 173 11.67 -4.27 -2.70
N ALA A 174 11.72 -5.53 -3.15
CA ALA A 174 12.57 -6.54 -2.55
C ALA A 174 14.07 -6.18 -2.59
N CYS A 175 14.53 -5.59 -3.71
CA CYS A 175 15.93 -5.18 -3.86
C CYS A 175 16.29 -3.91 -3.07
N MET A 176 15.33 -3.03 -2.81
CA MET A 176 15.57 -1.75 -2.14
C MET A 176 15.40 -1.82 -0.61
N THR A 177 14.76 -2.86 -0.08
CA THR A 177 14.73 -3.11 1.36
C THR A 177 16.16 -3.34 1.88
N PRO A 178 16.67 -2.57 2.86
CA PRO A 178 18.09 -2.61 3.25
C PRO A 178 18.57 -3.98 3.77
N ASN A 179 17.80 -4.62 4.64
CA ASN A 179 18.09 -5.97 5.15
C ASN A 179 16.88 -6.89 4.90
N PRO A 180 16.70 -7.45 3.68
CA PRO A 180 15.49 -8.18 3.33
C PRO A 180 15.19 -9.39 4.23
N SER A 181 16.20 -10.05 4.80
CA SER A 181 15.98 -11.19 5.71
C SER A 181 15.30 -10.81 7.02
N GLU A 182 15.42 -9.55 7.46
CA GLU A 182 14.86 -9.06 8.73
C GLU A 182 13.74 -8.03 8.52
N GLN A 183 13.75 -7.36 7.37
CA GLN A 183 12.89 -6.21 7.10
C GLN A 183 11.89 -6.44 5.96
N LEU A 184 11.88 -7.60 5.31
CA LEU A 184 10.90 -7.90 4.26
C LEU A 184 10.12 -9.17 4.57
N VAL A 185 8.80 -9.05 4.54
CA VAL A 185 7.91 -10.20 4.43
C VAL A 185 7.06 -10.07 3.17
N VAL A 186 7.00 -11.14 2.38
CA VAL A 186 6.15 -11.22 1.18
C VAL A 186 4.91 -12.05 1.52
N VAL A 187 3.72 -11.55 1.21
CA VAL A 187 2.45 -12.23 1.49
C VAL A 187 1.56 -12.22 0.26
N ASP A 188 0.97 -13.35 -0.08
CA ASP A 188 -0.11 -13.42 -1.08
C ASP A 188 -1.38 -13.88 -0.36
N VAL A 189 -2.19 -12.92 0.11
CA VAL A 189 -3.41 -13.23 0.86
C VAL A 189 -4.44 -14.04 0.07
N PHE A 190 -4.33 -14.07 -1.26
CA PHE A 190 -5.24 -14.81 -2.13
C PHE A 190 -4.82 -16.27 -2.26
N SER A 191 -3.52 -16.53 -2.37
CA SER A 191 -2.98 -17.88 -2.50
C SER A 191 -2.75 -18.55 -1.14
N ASP A 192 -2.23 -17.80 -0.16
CA ASP A 192 -1.91 -18.29 1.18
C ASP A 192 -3.17 -18.33 2.08
N GLY A 193 -4.13 -17.45 1.82
CA GLY A 193 -5.28 -17.21 2.68
C GLY A 193 -4.99 -16.24 3.83
N PHE A 194 -6.06 -15.69 4.40
CA PHE A 194 -5.98 -14.63 5.43
C PHE A 194 -5.25 -15.08 6.69
N GLU A 195 -5.63 -16.22 7.28
CA GLU A 195 -5.04 -16.70 8.54
C GLU A 195 -3.56 -17.08 8.41
N ALA A 196 -3.14 -17.61 7.27
CA ALA A 196 -1.72 -17.91 7.01
C ALA A 196 -0.92 -16.61 6.88
N SER A 197 -1.44 -15.64 6.11
CA SER A 197 -0.82 -14.33 5.94
C SER A 197 -0.73 -13.57 7.26
N LYS A 198 -1.79 -13.61 8.07
CA LYS A 198 -1.85 -13.02 9.42
C LYS A 198 -0.75 -13.56 10.31
N ARG A 199 -0.59 -14.89 10.37
CA ARG A 199 0.46 -15.53 11.16
C ARG A 199 1.85 -15.11 10.71
N LYS A 200 2.10 -15.13 9.39
CA LYS A 200 3.38 -14.74 8.80
C LYS A 200 3.75 -13.30 9.13
N ILE A 201 2.79 -12.38 9.08
CA ILE A 201 3.00 -10.98 9.46
C ILE A 201 3.21 -10.84 10.97
N ALA A 202 2.43 -11.52 11.81
CA ALA A 202 2.61 -11.46 13.25
C ALA A 202 4.00 -11.95 13.68
N GLU A 203 4.46 -13.09 13.16
CA GLU A 203 5.81 -13.61 13.41
C GLU A 203 6.90 -12.62 12.95
N PHE A 204 6.72 -12.03 11.76
CA PHE A 204 7.64 -11.02 11.23
C PHE A 204 7.71 -9.76 12.11
N LEU A 205 6.59 -9.31 12.66
CA LEU A 205 6.55 -8.13 13.53
C LEU A 205 7.16 -8.41 14.92
N VAL A 206 7.05 -9.63 15.44
CA VAL A 206 7.55 -10.01 16.78
C VAL A 206 9.07 -10.27 16.81
N ASN A 207 9.71 -10.60 15.69
CA ASN A 207 11.14 -10.95 15.61
C ASN A 207 12.14 -9.79 15.90
N ASP A 208 11.80 -8.84 16.77
CA ASP A 208 12.68 -7.75 17.23
C ASP A 208 13.49 -8.10 18.49
N ASP A 209 13.63 -9.38 18.83
CA ASP A 209 14.64 -9.82 19.82
C ASP A 209 16.03 -9.85 19.15
N LEU A 210 16.78 -8.74 19.27
CA LEU A 210 18.19 -8.62 19.70
C LEU A 210 18.74 -7.18 19.58
#